data_AF-A0A2M8PME6-F1
#
_entry.id   AF-A0A2M8PME6-F1
#
_cell.length_a   1.000
_cell.length_b   1.000
_cell.length_c   1.000
_cell.angle_alpha   90.00
_cell.angle_beta   90.00
_cell.angle_gamma   90.00
#
_symmetry.space_group_name_H-M   'P 1'
#
loop_
_entity.id
_entity.type
_entity.pdbx_description
1 polymer ?
#
loop_
_entity_poly.entity_id
_entity_poly.type
_entity_poly.pdbx_seq_one_letter_code
_entity_poly.pdbx_strand_id
1 'polypeptide(L)'
;MRNLHTLVIVLCWLACVQTEAANRDSIRVMAINAQWLWTPFDKRAEGQHVKRTDPKPADYIKELEFYAGLIKSHDIDLVALSEVENELVADDLARRLGGQWRHYFKQGRDSATGQDVAIISRLTYIENSVTDFGFPCGHAK
;
A
#
# COMPACT_ATOMS: atom_id res chain seq x y z
N MET A 1 -19.81 -20.34 -48.35
CA MET A 1 -20.60 -19.67 -47.30
C MET A 1 -20.57 -20.39 -45.94
N ARG A 2 -20.36 -21.71 -45.83
CA ARG A 2 -20.25 -22.42 -44.54
C ARG A 2 -19.07 -21.98 -43.64
N ASN A 3 -17.94 -21.55 -44.23
CA ASN A 3 -16.71 -21.28 -43.47
C ASN A 3 -16.69 -19.93 -42.74
N LEU A 4 -17.52 -18.97 -43.16
CA LEU A 4 -17.56 -17.62 -42.57
C LEU A 4 -18.29 -17.63 -41.22
N HIS A 5 -19.36 -18.41 -41.10
CA HIS A 5 -20.11 -18.53 -39.84
C HIS A 5 -19.31 -19.25 -38.76
N THR A 6 -18.58 -20.31 -39.12
CA THR A 6 -17.69 -21.01 -38.17
C THR A 6 -16.56 -20.10 -37.68
N LEU A 7 -15.98 -19.27 -38.57
CA LEU A 7 -14.92 -18.33 -38.20
C LEU A 7 -15.42 -17.22 -37.26
N VAL A 8 -16.61 -16.67 -37.51
CA VAL A 8 -17.22 -15.65 -36.64
C VAL A 8 -17.55 -16.22 -35.26
N ILE A 9 -18.06 -17.45 -35.19
CA ILE A 9 -18.36 -18.11 -33.91
C ILE A 9 -17.07 -18.36 -33.11
N VAL A 10 -15.98 -18.82 -33.76
CA VAL A 10 -14.68 -19.02 -33.10
C VAL A 10 -14.07 -17.70 -32.63
N LEU A 11 -14.18 -16.62 -33.42
CA LEU A 11 -13.73 -15.28 -33.03
C LEU A 11 -14.54 -14.71 -31.86
N CYS A 12 -15.87 -14.91 -31.85
CA CYS A 12 -16.72 -14.52 -30.72
C CYS A 12 -16.40 -15.34 -29.46
N TRP A 13 -16.08 -16.63 -29.59
CA TRP A 13 -15.70 -17.48 -28.45
C TRP A 13 -14.35 -17.07 -27.87
N LEU A 14 -13.35 -16.78 -28.72
CA LEU A 14 -12.04 -16.26 -28.29
C LEU A 14 -12.15 -14.87 -27.63
N ALA A 15 -13.03 -14.00 -28.14
CA ALA A 15 -13.30 -12.70 -27.53
C ALA A 15 -14.04 -12.81 -26.19
N CYS A 16 -14.94 -13.80 -26.04
CA CYS A 16 -15.68 -14.04 -24.80
C CYS A 16 -14.80 -14.66 -23.70
N VAL A 17 -13.87 -15.55 -24.06
CA VAL A 17 -12.91 -16.14 -23.12
C VAL A 17 -11.90 -15.11 -22.59
N GLN A 18 -11.64 -14.02 -23.33
CA GLN A 18 -10.77 -12.93 -22.87
C GLN A 18 -11.45 -11.96 -21.88
N THR A 19 -12.78 -12.01 -21.75
CA THR A 19 -13.54 -11.16 -20.82
C THR A 19 -13.77 -11.77 -19.45
N GLU A 20 -13.34 -13.01 -19.21
CA GLU A 20 -13.14 -13.54 -17.86
C GLU A 20 -11.83 -13.01 -17.26
N ALA A 21 -11.67 -11.69 -17.28
CA ALA A 21 -10.72 -11.02 -16.42
C ALA A 21 -11.24 -11.14 -14.98
N ALA A 22 -10.92 -12.29 -14.36
CA ALA A 22 -10.85 -12.55 -12.93
C ALA A 22 -11.86 -11.76 -12.07
N ASN A 23 -13.11 -12.24 -11.98
CA ASN A 23 -13.93 -11.91 -10.82
C ASN A 23 -13.25 -12.52 -9.59
N ARG A 24 -12.47 -11.71 -8.88
CA ARG A 24 -11.85 -12.09 -7.62
C ARG A 24 -12.86 -11.84 -6.51
N ASP A 25 -13.63 -12.86 -6.15
CA ASP A 25 -14.63 -12.79 -5.07
C ASP A 25 -14.01 -12.65 -3.66
N SER A 26 -12.68 -12.60 -3.58
CA SER A 26 -11.92 -12.52 -2.34
C SER A 26 -10.94 -11.36 -2.36
N ILE A 27 -10.89 -10.60 -1.27
CA ILE A 27 -9.87 -9.58 -0.99
C ILE A 27 -8.84 -10.17 -0.05
N ARG A 28 -7.56 -10.07 -0.39
CA ARG A 28 -6.45 -10.50 0.47
C ARG A 28 -5.90 -9.29 1.22
N VAL A 29 -6.01 -9.32 2.55
CA VAL A 29 -5.63 -8.21 3.42
C VAL A 29 -4.40 -8.61 4.25
N MET A 30 -3.47 -7.69 4.40
CA MET A 30 -2.30 -7.82 5.29
C MET A 30 -2.28 -6.66 6.29
N ALA A 31 -1.93 -6.93 7.54
CA ALA A 31 -1.65 -5.90 8.54
C ALA A 31 -0.16 -5.97 8.90
N ILE A 32 0.55 -4.86 8.75
CA ILE A 32 1.97 -4.71 9.06
C ILE A 32 2.11 -3.67 10.16
N ASN A 33 2.77 -4.06 11.24
CA ASN A 33 3.40 -3.12 12.16
C ASN A 33 4.87 -3.03 11.73
N ALA A 34 5.30 -1.83 11.34
CA ALA A 34 6.64 -1.60 10.80
C ALA A 34 7.69 -1.25 11.88
N GLN A 35 7.32 -1.39 13.16
CA GLN A 35 8.17 -1.20 14.34
C GLN A 35 8.99 0.10 14.30
N TRP A 36 8.27 1.20 14.11
CA TRP A 36 8.82 2.54 13.94
C TRP A 36 9.73 2.62 12.72
N LEU A 37 9.15 2.50 11.52
CA LEU A 37 9.87 2.65 10.26
C LEU A 37 10.05 4.13 9.94
N TRP A 38 11.27 4.61 10.11
CA TRP A 38 11.66 6.01 9.91
C TRP A 38 12.30 6.18 8.54
N THR A 39 12.00 7.29 7.88
CA THR A 39 12.57 7.65 6.59
C THR A 39 13.82 8.50 6.79
N PRO A 40 14.94 8.18 6.13
CA PRO A 40 16.14 9.01 6.18
C PRO A 40 16.11 10.18 5.17
N PHE A 41 14.96 10.43 4.54
CA PHE A 41 14.87 11.29 3.35
C PHE A 41 14.14 12.62 3.59
N ASP A 42 13.46 12.80 4.72
CA ASP A 42 12.75 14.03 5.06
C ASP A 42 13.61 15.07 5.81
N LYS A 43 14.79 14.65 6.30
CA LYS A 43 15.73 15.45 7.10
C LYS A 43 15.09 15.99 8.39
N ARG A 44 14.05 15.32 8.90
CA ARG A 44 13.28 15.70 10.09
C ARG A 44 13.01 14.46 10.94
N ALA A 45 13.99 14.08 11.75
CA ALA A 45 13.82 13.01 12.73
C ALA A 45 12.63 13.31 13.66
N GLU A 46 11.49 12.62 13.47
CA GLU A 46 10.29 12.82 14.28
C GLU A 46 10.31 11.91 15.52
N GLY A 47 10.78 12.42 16.65
CA GLY A 47 10.65 11.71 17.93
C GLY A 47 11.54 12.28 19.01
N GLN A 48 11.15 13.44 19.54
CA GLN A 48 11.94 14.15 20.55
C GLN A 48 12.19 13.34 21.84
N HIS A 49 11.34 12.34 22.13
CA HIS A 49 11.43 11.52 23.33
C HIS A 49 12.19 10.20 23.16
N VAL A 50 12.39 9.73 21.93
CA VAL A 50 13.15 8.52 21.65
C VAL A 50 14.45 8.95 20.99
N LYS A 51 15.60 8.76 21.65
CA LYS A 51 16.93 9.03 21.05
C LYS A 51 17.24 8.02 19.94
N ARG A 52 16.44 7.99 18.88
CA ARG A 52 16.64 7.18 17.69
C ARG A 52 17.12 8.09 16.58
N THR A 53 18.17 7.64 15.90
CA THR A 53 18.67 8.28 14.68
C THR A 53 18.02 7.64 13.48
N ASP A 54 17.79 8.41 12.43
CA ASP A 54 17.32 7.90 11.13
C ASP A 54 18.16 6.69 10.70
N PRO A 55 17.53 5.67 10.09
CA PRO A 55 18.28 4.55 9.54
C PRO A 55 19.22 5.02 8.44
N LYS A 56 20.22 4.21 8.09
CA LYS A 56 20.96 4.49 6.86
C LYS A 56 20.02 4.31 5.67
N PRO A 57 20.14 5.11 4.60
CA PRO A 57 19.33 4.94 3.38
C PRO A 57 19.29 3.51 2.86
N ALA A 58 20.42 2.79 2.88
CA ALA A 58 20.47 1.40 2.44
C ALA A 58 19.65 0.44 3.33
N ASP A 59 19.63 0.67 4.65
CA ASP A 59 18.88 -0.16 5.60
C ASP A 59 17.37 0.08 5.45
N TYR A 60 16.96 1.34 5.33
CA TYR A 60 15.57 1.72 5.02
C TYR A 60 15.08 1.09 3.70
N ILE A 61 15.89 1.19 2.64
CA ILE A 61 15.56 0.59 1.34
C ILE A 61 15.41 -0.93 1.46
N LYS A 62 16.32 -1.59 2.19
CA LYS A 62 16.27 -3.04 2.41
C LYS A 62 15.02 -3.45 3.16
N GLU A 63 14.62 -2.68 4.17
CA GLU A 63 13.41 -2.94 4.95
C GLU A 63 12.13 -2.75 4.11
N LEU A 64 12.06 -1.69 3.31
CA LEU A 64 10.96 -1.51 2.34
C LEU A 64 10.88 -2.64 1.32
N GLU A 65 12.02 -3.12 0.81
CA GLU A 65 12.05 -4.27 -0.11
C GLU A 65 11.58 -5.56 0.57
N PHE A 66 11.88 -5.74 1.85
CA PHE A 66 11.35 -6.87 2.62
C PHE A 66 9.82 -6.82 2.69
N TYR A 67 9.23 -5.68 3.08
CA TYR A 67 7.76 -5.54 3.12
C TYR A 67 7.13 -5.68 1.73
N ALA A 68 7.70 -5.04 0.71
CA ALA A 68 7.22 -5.16 -0.66
C ALA A 68 7.28 -6.61 -1.18
N GLY A 69 8.34 -7.34 -0.84
CA GLY A 69 8.49 -8.77 -1.15
C GLY A 69 7.41 -9.63 -0.49
N LEU A 70 7.11 -9.40 0.79
CA LEU A 70 6.01 -10.08 1.48
C LEU A 70 4.67 -9.82 0.79
N ILE A 71 4.32 -8.56 0.57
CA ILE A 71 3.06 -8.15 -0.06
C ILE A 71 2.89 -8.80 -1.44
N LYS A 72 3.94 -8.78 -2.27
CA LYS A 72 3.94 -9.39 -3.61
C LYS A 72 3.84 -10.92 -3.56
N SER A 73 4.62 -11.57 -2.69
CA SER A 73 4.66 -13.03 -2.59
C SER A 73 3.34 -13.64 -2.09
N HIS A 74 2.58 -12.89 -1.30
CA HIS A 74 1.28 -13.31 -0.79
C HIS A 74 0.09 -12.79 -1.63
N ASP A 75 0.36 -12.09 -2.73
CA ASP A 75 -0.63 -11.55 -3.67
C ASP A 75 -1.75 -10.76 -2.96
N ILE A 76 -1.31 -9.89 -2.05
CA ILE A 76 -2.15 -9.01 -1.23
C ILE A 76 -2.81 -7.94 -2.11
N ASP A 77 -4.03 -7.54 -1.73
CA ASP A 77 -4.81 -6.48 -2.38
C ASP A 77 -4.80 -5.18 -1.57
N LEU A 78 -4.79 -5.31 -0.23
CA LEU A 78 -4.85 -4.20 0.70
C LEU A 78 -3.95 -4.46 1.91
N VAL A 79 -3.18 -3.44 2.28
CA VAL A 79 -2.27 -3.46 3.43
C VAL A 79 -2.70 -2.37 4.40
N ALA A 80 -2.95 -2.74 5.66
CA ALA A 80 -2.98 -1.80 6.78
C ALA A 80 -1.57 -1.69 7.35
N LEU A 81 -0.98 -0.51 7.30
CA LEU A 81 0.38 -0.22 7.74
C LEU A 81 0.33 0.68 8.97
N SER A 82 1.04 0.29 10.01
CA SER A 82 1.13 1.01 11.28
C SER A 82 2.58 1.16 11.71
N GLU A 83 2.83 2.15 12.57
CA GLU A 83 4.16 2.52 13.05
C GLU A 83 5.11 2.95 11.92
N VAL A 84 4.62 3.86 11.07
CA VAL A 84 5.44 4.58 10.08
C VAL A 84 5.64 6.02 10.52
N GLU A 85 6.77 6.61 10.17
CA GLU A 85 7.06 7.99 10.59
C GLU A 85 6.14 9.02 9.92
N ASN A 86 5.91 8.93 8.61
CA ASN A 86 5.06 9.89 7.90
C ASN A 86 4.61 9.36 6.54
N GLU A 87 3.91 10.21 5.77
CA GLU A 87 3.36 9.87 4.45
C GLU A 87 4.42 9.39 3.46
N LEU A 88 5.66 9.88 3.55
CA LEU A 88 6.74 9.53 2.63
C LEU A 88 7.04 8.03 2.68
N VAL A 89 6.96 7.40 3.85
CA VAL A 89 7.16 5.97 4.02
C VAL A 89 6.09 5.17 3.27
N ALA A 90 4.83 5.60 3.37
CA ALA A 90 3.71 4.94 2.71
C ALA A 90 3.78 5.10 1.17
N ASP A 91 4.14 6.29 0.70
CA ASP A 91 4.36 6.59 -0.72
C ASP A 91 5.54 5.79 -1.30
N ASP A 92 6.66 5.71 -0.59
CA ASP A 92 7.82 4.90 -1.00
C ASP A 92 7.48 3.42 -1.14
N LEU A 93 6.71 2.86 -0.19
CA LEU A 93 6.26 1.47 -0.28
C LEU A 93 5.30 1.26 -1.47
N ALA A 94 4.34 2.15 -1.68
CA ALA A 94 3.41 2.07 -2.82
C ALA A 94 4.15 2.13 -4.16
N ARG A 95 5.14 3.02 -4.31
CA ARG A 95 5.98 3.09 -5.52
C ARG A 95 6.73 1.79 -5.81
N ARG A 96 7.26 1.14 -4.77
CA ARG A 96 7.96 -0.15 -4.90
C ARG A 96 7.03 -1.29 -5.29
N LEU A 97 5.77 -1.24 -4.85
CA LEU A 97 4.76 -2.22 -5.23
C LEU A 97 4.32 -2.05 -6.70
N GLY A 98 4.36 -0.83 -7.23
CA GLY A 98 4.19 -0.51 -8.65
C GLY A 98 2.98 0.37 -8.94
N GLY A 99 2.80 0.77 -10.21
CA GLY A 99 1.86 1.84 -10.61
C GLY A 99 0.36 1.59 -10.35
N GLN A 100 -0.02 0.35 -10.01
CA GLN A 100 -1.38 0.00 -9.60
C GLN A 100 -1.66 0.28 -8.13
N TRP A 101 -0.63 0.45 -7.31
CA TRP A 101 -0.76 0.65 -5.88
C TRP A 101 -0.87 2.14 -5.53
N ARG A 102 -1.74 2.43 -4.57
CA ARG A 102 -1.98 3.76 -4.01
C ARG A 102 -1.77 3.70 -2.50
N HIS A 103 -1.28 4.79 -1.92
CA HIS A 103 -1.24 4.97 -0.46
C HIS A 103 -2.32 5.94 -0.01
N TYR A 104 -2.78 5.74 1.21
CA TYR A 104 -3.73 6.60 1.92
C TYR A 104 -3.22 6.75 3.34
N PHE A 105 -2.90 7.98 3.72
CA PHE A 105 -2.16 8.24 4.94
C PHE A 105 -3.00 9.00 5.95
N LYS A 106 -2.74 8.74 7.24
CA LYS A 106 -3.28 9.53 8.33
C LYS A 106 -2.29 9.65 9.48
N GLN A 107 -2.14 10.87 9.96
CA GLN A 107 -1.41 11.16 11.18
C GLN A 107 -2.05 10.42 12.37
N GLY A 108 -1.24 9.67 13.11
CA GLY A 108 -1.60 8.93 14.30
C GLY A 108 -1.76 9.83 15.52
N ARG A 109 -1.83 9.19 16.69
CA ARG A 109 -1.93 9.87 18.00
C ARG A 109 -0.71 9.65 18.89
N ASP A 110 0.28 8.91 18.41
CA ASP A 110 1.46 8.60 19.18
C ASP A 110 2.34 9.85 19.30
N SER A 111 2.10 10.63 20.35
CA SER A 111 2.91 11.81 20.67
C SER A 111 4.26 11.45 21.29
N ALA A 112 4.51 10.18 21.64
CA ALA A 112 5.76 9.75 22.25
C ALA A 112 6.82 9.44 21.17
N THR A 113 6.40 8.79 20.08
CA THR A 113 7.29 8.37 19.00
C THR A 113 7.00 9.01 17.65
N GLY A 114 5.90 9.77 17.52
CA GLY A 114 5.53 10.49 16.29
C GLY A 114 4.97 9.60 15.19
N GLN A 115 4.41 8.44 15.53
CA GLN A 115 4.12 7.41 14.54
C GLN A 115 2.68 7.43 14.04
N ASP A 116 2.57 7.12 12.76
CA ASP A 116 1.40 7.29 11.94
C ASP A 116 0.93 5.95 11.34
N VAL A 117 -0.16 6.03 10.58
CA VAL A 117 -0.81 4.88 9.94
C VAL A 117 -1.10 5.16 8.47
N ALA A 118 -1.15 4.10 7.67
CA ALA A 118 -1.51 4.17 6.28
C ALA A 118 -2.28 2.92 5.81
N ILE A 119 -3.03 3.08 4.72
CA ILE A 119 -3.55 1.99 3.91
C ILE A 119 -2.80 2.02 2.58
N ILE A 120 -2.34 0.87 2.10
CA ILE A 120 -1.77 0.72 0.76
C ILE A 120 -2.62 -0.29 0.00
N SER A 121 -3.14 0.09 -1.17
CA SER A 121 -4.15 -0.70 -1.88
C SER A 121 -3.97 -0.64 -3.38
N ARG A 122 -4.26 -1.75 -4.06
CA ARG A 122 -4.41 -1.83 -5.53
C ARG A 122 -5.88 -1.89 -5.97
N LEU A 123 -6.82 -1.81 -5.02
CA LEU A 123 -8.25 -1.79 -5.29
C LEU A 123 -8.68 -0.44 -5.87
N THR A 124 -9.79 -0.44 -6.62
CA THR A 124 -10.41 0.79 -7.10
C THR A 124 -10.83 1.67 -5.93
N TYR A 125 -10.39 2.93 -5.94
CA TYR A 125 -10.81 3.91 -4.96
C TYR A 125 -12.29 4.24 -5.12
N ILE A 126 -13.03 4.18 -4.01
CA ILE A 126 -14.40 4.68 -3.92
C ILE A 126 -14.35 6.00 -3.16
N GLU A 127 -14.96 7.05 -3.72
CA GLU A 127 -14.99 8.36 -3.09
C GLU A 127 -15.54 8.27 -1.66
N ASN A 128 -14.88 8.95 -0.72
CA ASN A 128 -15.20 8.96 0.72
C ASN A 128 -15.04 7.60 1.44
N SER A 129 -14.45 6.58 0.82
CA SER A 129 -14.17 5.29 1.48
C SER A 129 -12.99 5.34 2.45
N VAL A 130 -12.10 6.32 2.30
CA VAL A 130 -10.97 6.56 3.20
C VAL A 130 -11.37 7.65 4.17
N THR A 131 -11.62 7.26 5.42
CA THR A 131 -12.04 8.17 6.47
C THR A 131 -11.44 7.74 7.81
N ASP A 132 -11.22 8.70 8.68
CA ASP A 132 -10.86 8.51 10.08
C ASP A 132 -12.08 8.65 11.00
N PHE A 133 -13.29 8.85 10.45
CA PHE A 133 -14.50 9.15 11.23
C PHE A 133 -14.35 10.35 12.18
N GLY A 134 -13.51 11.33 11.82
CA GLY A 134 -13.22 12.49 12.67
C GLY A 134 -12.30 12.18 13.84
N PHE A 135 -11.55 11.08 13.79
CA PHE A 135 -10.62 10.72 14.84
C PHE A 135 -9.48 11.76 14.98
N PRO A 136 -9.17 12.22 16.19
CA PRO A 136 -8.19 13.30 16.38
C PRO A 136 -6.77 12.82 16.06
N CYS A 137 -5.97 13.67 15.42
CA CYS A 137 -4.53 13.46 15.31
C CYS A 137 -3.79 13.96 16.56
N GLY A 138 -2.63 13.37 16.84
CA GLY A 138 -1.68 13.82 17.86
C GLY A 138 -0.38 14.25 17.20
N HIS A 139 0.22 15.33 17.69
CA HIS A 139 1.56 15.74 17.27
C HIS A 139 2.56 15.26 18.32
N ALA A 140 3.72 14.76 17.88
CA ALA A 140 4.86 14.62 18.76
C ALA A 140 5.18 15.99 19.38
N LYS A 141 5.29 16.05 20.70
CA LYS A 141 5.68 17.28 21.41
C LYS A 141 7.20 17.39 21.47
#